data_AF-Q4RD80-F1
#
_entry.id   AF-Q4RD80-F1
#
_cell.length_a   1.000
_cell.length_b   1.000
_cell.length_c   1.000
_cell.angle_alpha   90.00
_cell.angle_beta   90.00
_cell.angle_gamma   90.00
#
_symmetry.space_group_name_H-M   'P 1'
#
loop_
_entity.id
_entity.type
_entity.pdbx_description
1 polymer ?
#
loop_
_entity_poly.entity_id
_entity_poly.type
_entity_poly.pdbx_seq_one_letter_code
_entity_poly.pdbx_strand_id
1 'polypeptide(L)' 'PCPQSLEEKAAAAKKYNMTLSEYEPYPDNGEGYGDYPKLPDRSQHERDPWYKWDHPDLRRNWGEPVT' A
#
# COMPACT_ATOMS: atom_id res chain seq x y z
N PRO A 1 -8.95 11.31 5.61
CA PRO A 1 -8.04 12.47 5.78
C PRO A 1 -6.60 11.96 5.76
N CYS A 2 -5.64 12.73 5.24
CA CYS A 2 -4.24 12.30 5.19
C CYS A 2 -3.64 12.29 6.63
N PRO A 3 -3.01 11.19 7.08
CA PRO A 3 -2.46 11.12 8.43
C PRO A 3 -1.23 12.02 8.57
N GLN A 4 -1.33 13.02 9.46
CA GLN A 4 -0.28 14.02 9.66
C GLN A 4 0.65 13.65 10.82
N SER A 5 0.14 13.00 11.86
CA SER A 5 0.94 12.59 13.03
C SER A 5 1.61 11.22 12.86
N LEU A 6 2.73 11.01 13.57
CA LEU A 6 3.41 9.71 13.57
C LEU A 6 2.53 8.58 14.13
N GLU A 7 1.64 8.90 15.07
CA GLU A 7 0.73 7.93 15.68
C GLU A 7 -0.38 7.50 14.71
N GLU A 8 -0.97 8.45 13.98
CA GLU A 8 -1.94 8.14 12.92
C GLU A 8 -1.30 7.37 11.78
N LYS A 9 -0.06 7.73 11.40
CA LYS A 9 0.72 6.97 10.41
C LYS A 9 1.00 5.55 10.90
N ALA A 10 1.31 5.36 12.18
CA ALA A 10 1.50 4.02 12.76
C ALA A 10 0.21 3.20 12.75
N ALA A 11 -0.92 3.81 13.09
CA ALA A 11 -2.23 3.17 13.06
C ALA A 11 -2.66 2.80 11.63
N ALA A 12 -2.43 3.69 10.66
CA ALA A 12 -2.69 3.44 9.25
C ALA A 12 -1.77 2.36 8.68
N ALA A 13 -0.46 2.44 8.94
CA ALA A 13 0.50 1.40 8.55
C ALA A 13 0.07 0.02 9.09
N LYS A 14 -0.34 -0.04 10.36
CA LYS A 14 -0.86 -1.27 10.97
C LYS A 14 -2.15 -1.78 10.32
N LYS A 15 -3.05 -0.88 9.90
CA LYS A 15 -4.27 -1.22 9.15
C LYS A 15 -3.96 -1.81 7.77
N TYR A 16 -2.88 -1.37 7.13
CA TYR A 16 -2.43 -1.85 5.81
C TYR A 16 -1.35 -2.93 5.87
N ASN A 17 -1.09 -3.53 7.05
CA ASN A 17 -0.05 -4.54 7.24
C ASN A 17 1.36 -4.09 6.80
N MET A 18 1.63 -2.78 6.86
CA MET A 18 2.91 -2.15 6.50
C MET A 18 3.70 -1.71 7.73
N THR A 19 5.01 -1.56 7.56
CA THR A 19 5.86 -0.91 8.55
C THR A 19 5.71 0.61 8.46
N LEU A 20 5.89 1.33 9.57
CA LEU A 20 5.85 2.81 9.59
C LEU A 20 6.81 3.43 8.56
N SER A 21 7.96 2.77 8.33
CA SER A 21 8.99 3.24 7.40
C SER A 21 8.60 3.06 5.93
N GLU A 22 7.77 2.07 5.61
CA GLU A 22 7.29 1.81 4.24
C GLU A 22 5.96 2.50 3.95
N TYR A 23 5.24 2.92 5.00
CA TYR A 23 3.99 3.64 4.87
C TYR A 23 4.23 5.13 4.54
N GLU A 24 4.18 5.45 3.25
CA GLU A 24 4.16 6.82 2.76
C GLU A 24 2.76 7.15 2.24
N PRO A 25 2.01 8.09 2.83
CA PRO A 25 0.71 8.51 2.30
C PRO A 25 0.89 9.43 1.07
N TYR A 26 -0.13 9.50 0.22
CA TYR A 26 -0.18 10.49 -0.85
C TYR A 26 -0.20 11.93 -0.28
N PRO A 27 0.40 12.91 -0.99
CA PRO A 27 0.32 14.31 -0.58
C PRO A 27 -1.14 14.79 -0.56
N ASP A 28 -1.49 15.60 0.43
CA ASP A 28 -2.85 16.11 0.64
C ASP A 28 -3.17 17.26 -0.34
N ASN A 29 -3.22 16.92 -1.63
CA ASN A 29 -3.50 17.86 -2.72
C ASN A 29 -5.01 18.03 -2.98
N GLY A 30 -5.88 17.52 -2.08
CA GLY A 30 -7.33 17.51 -2.28
C GLY A 30 -7.81 16.48 -3.32
N GLU A 31 -6.94 15.58 -3.77
CA GLU A 31 -7.26 14.53 -4.77
C GLU A 31 -8.10 13.38 -4.18
N GLY A 32 -8.32 13.36 -2.86
CA GLY A 32 -9.21 12.41 -2.20
C GLY A 32 -8.59 11.05 -1.83
N TYR A 33 -7.28 10.87 -2.02
CA TYR A 33 -6.59 9.61 -1.66
C TYR A 33 -6.63 9.26 -0.16
N GLY A 34 -6.76 10.26 0.72
CA GLY A 34 -6.96 10.03 2.15
C GLY A 34 -5.76 9.36 2.84
N ASP A 35 -6.01 8.23 3.53
CA ASP A 35 -5.01 7.43 4.26
C ASP A 35 -4.42 6.28 3.42
N TYR A 36 -4.69 6.24 2.12
CA TYR A 36 -4.19 5.18 1.26
C TYR A 36 -2.66 5.25 1.10
N PRO A 37 -1.94 4.12 1.30
CA PRO A 37 -0.50 4.08 1.12
C PRO A 37 -0.13 4.29 -0.35
N LYS A 38 0.88 5.12 -0.58
CA LYS A 38 1.53 5.30 -1.87
C LYS A 38 2.44 4.11 -2.14
N LEU A 39 1.88 3.14 -2.84
CA LEU A 39 2.61 1.98 -3.31
C LEU A 39 3.54 2.35 -4.47
N PRO A 40 4.66 1.62 -4.67
CA PRO A 40 5.54 1.87 -5.78
C PRO A 40 4.82 1.62 -7.11
N ASP A 41 4.94 2.56 -8.05
CA ASP A 41 4.37 2.48 -9.39
C ASP A 41 5.10 1.42 -10.25
N ARG A 42 4.85 0.15 -9.95
CA ARG A 42 5.41 -1.01 -10.66
C ARG A 42 4.30 -1.82 -11.30
N SER A 43 4.55 -2.29 -12.52
CA SER A 43 3.59 -3.18 -13.18
C SER A 43 3.53 -4.52 -12.45
N GLN A 44 2.33 -5.09 -12.32
CA GLN A 44 2.17 -6.46 -11.82
C GLN A 44 2.97 -7.48 -12.65
N HIS A 45 3.29 -7.17 -13.92
CA HIS A 45 4.12 -8.02 -14.78
C HIS A 45 5.58 -8.13 -14.33
N GLU A 46 6.08 -7.20 -13.51
CA GLU A 46 7.43 -7.24 -12.94
C GLU A 46 7.53 -8.22 -11.76
N ARG A 47 6.38 -8.61 -11.19
CA ARG A 47 6.33 -9.54 -10.05
C ARG A 47 6.66 -10.95 -10.51
N ASP A 48 7.34 -11.71 -9.64
CA ASP A 48 7.84 -13.04 -9.95
C ASP A 48 6.71 -13.97 -10.46
N PRO A 49 6.75 -14.48 -11.70
CA PRO A 49 5.74 -15.37 -12.22
C PRO A 49 5.79 -16.78 -11.61
N TRP A 50 6.90 -17.17 -10.99
CA TRP A 50 7.11 -18.51 -10.42
C TRP A 50 6.69 -18.62 -8.96
N TYR A 51 6.50 -17.49 -8.28
CA TYR A 51 5.96 -17.45 -6.93
C TYR A 51 4.48 -17.89 -6.91
N LYS A 52 4.08 -18.66 -5.90
CA LYS A 52 2.70 -19.10 -5.71
C LYS A 52 1.87 -17.99 -5.06
N TRP A 53 1.38 -17.06 -5.89
CA TRP A 53 0.45 -16.01 -5.46
C TRP A 53 -0.91 -16.59 -5.10
N ASP A 54 -1.60 -15.96 -4.13
CA ASP A 54 -2.99 -16.29 -3.81
C ASP A 54 -3.92 -15.95 -4.99
N HIS A 55 -3.64 -14.85 -5.69
CA HIS A 55 -4.27 -14.44 -6.94
C HIS A 55 -3.25 -14.49 -8.09
N PRO A 56 -3.09 -15.64 -8.78
CA PRO A 56 -2.05 -15.83 -9.79
C PRO A 56 -2.25 -14.99 -11.05
N ASP A 57 -3.50 -14.67 -11.40
CA ASP A 57 -3.89 -13.76 -12.48
C ASP A 57 -3.40 -12.33 -12.24
N LEU A 58 -3.45 -11.88 -10.99
CA LEU A 58 -3.01 -10.55 -10.56
C LEU A 58 -1.59 -10.53 -9.99
N ARG A 59 -0.94 -11.69 -9.83
CA ARG A 59 0.33 -11.87 -9.10
C ARG A 59 0.34 -11.18 -7.73
N ARG A 60 -0.70 -11.41 -6.91
CA ARG A 60 -0.95 -10.71 -5.64
C ARG A 60 -1.28 -11.68 -4.50
N ASN A 61 -0.88 -11.31 -3.27
CA ASN A 61 -1.24 -12.07 -2.06
C ASN A 61 -2.45 -11.47 -1.34
N TRP A 62 -3.12 -12.28 -0.53
CA TRP A 62 -4.21 -11.83 0.33
C TRP A 62 -3.67 -10.89 1.43
N GLY A 63 -4.35 -9.76 1.64
CA GLY A 63 -3.93 -8.73 2.61
C GLY A 63 -2.93 -7.70 2.06
N GLU A 64 -2.47 -7.85 0.80
CA GLU A 64 -1.69 -6.79 0.15
C GLU A 64 -2.60 -5.62 -0.29
N PRO A 65 -2.22 -4.37 0.03
CA PRO A 65 -2.93 -3.18 -0.44
C PRO A 65 -2.85 -3.05 -1.96
N VAL A 66 -3.84 -2.38 -2.56
CA VAL A 66 -4.26 -2.66 -3.95
C VAL A 66 -3.65 -1.78 -5.04
N THR A 67 -2.84 -0.73 -4.86
CA THR A 67 -2.62 0.29 -5.91
C THR A 67 -3.92 0.68 -6.61
#